data_AF-A0A3E0TPJ6-F1
#
_entry.id   AF-A0A3E0TPJ6-F1
#
_cell.length_a   1.000
_cell.length_b   1.000
_cell.length_c   1.000
_cell.angle_alpha   90.00
_cell.angle_beta   90.00
_cell.angle_gamma   90.00
#
_symmetry.space_group_name_H-M   'P 1'
#
loop_
_entity.id
_entity.type
_entity.pdbx_description
1 polymer ?
#
loop_
_entity_poly.entity_id
_entity_poly.type
_entity_poly.pdbx_seq_one_letter_code
_entity_poly.pdbx_strand_id
1 'polypeptide(L)' 'MTMSQKFSVNSLIQYGYHFAFTRDSEHGLIAVLLCGNSVATVDPQGEINTSPGLTMRPHN' A
#
# COMPACT_ATOMS: atom_id res chain seq x y z
N MET A 1 -12.23 -3.50 4.85
CA MET A 1 -11.59 -3.78 3.54
C MET A 1 -12.65 -3.95 2.48
N THR A 2 -12.53 -3.23 1.36
CA THR A 2 -13.43 -3.30 0.20
C THR A 2 -13.00 -4.41 -0.77
N MET A 3 -13.84 -4.73 -1.78
CA MET A 3 -13.50 -5.72 -2.80
C MET A 3 -12.33 -5.26 -3.68
N SER A 4 -12.31 -4.00 -4.09
CA SER A 4 -11.22 -3.41 -4.89
C SER A 4 -9.88 -3.46 -4.16
N GLN A 5 -9.88 -3.11 -2.87
CA GLN A 5 -8.68 -3.21 -2.04
C GLN A 5 -8.18 -4.65 -1.92
N LYS A 6 -9.08 -5.62 -1.66
CA LYS A 6 -8.72 -7.04 -1.59
C LYS A 6 -8.15 -7.55 -2.91
N PHE A 7 -8.72 -7.11 -4.04
CA PHE A 7 -8.25 -7.47 -5.36
C PHE A 7 -6.83 -6.95 -5.62
N SER A 8 -6.61 -5.65 -5.42
CA SER A 8 -5.28 -5.02 -5.57
C SER A 8 -4.24 -5.62 -4.62
N VAL A 9 -4.60 -5.90 -3.36
CA VAL A 9 -3.74 -6.62 -2.40
C VAL A 9 -3.36 -7.99 -2.94
N ASN A 10 -4.31 -8.77 -3.46
CA ASN A 10 -4.05 -10.10 -3.98
C ASN A 10 -3.17 -10.07 -5.25
N SER A 11 -3.34 -9.08 -6.12
CA SER A 11 -2.46 -8.85 -7.26
C SER A 11 -1.02 -8.56 -6.84
N LEU A 12 -0.83 -7.74 -5.80
CA LEU A 12 0.49 -7.46 -5.24
C LEU A 12 1.11 -8.69 -4.57
N ILE A 13 0.32 -9.50 -3.87
CA ILE A 13 0.79 -10.76 -3.30
C ILE A 13 1.31 -11.70 -4.38
N GLN A 14 0.58 -11.84 -5.49
CA GLN A 14 1.02 -12.62 -6.65
C GLN A 14 2.29 -12.05 -7.30
N TYR A 15 2.52 -10.74 -7.19
CA TYR A 15 3.74 -10.09 -7.64
C TYR A 15 4.95 -10.31 -6.72
N GLY A 16 4.74 -10.83 -5.51
CA GLY A 16 5.78 -11.05 -4.50
C GLY A 16 5.76 -10.07 -3.32
N TYR A 17 4.74 -9.22 -3.20
CA TYR A 17 4.53 -8.43 -2.00
C TYR A 17 3.92 -9.29 -0.88
N HIS A 18 4.24 -8.96 0.35
CA HIS A 18 3.64 -9.56 1.54
C HIS A 18 2.68 -8.58 2.18
N PHE A 19 1.44 -9.01 2.39
CA PHE A 19 0.50 -8.25 3.19
C PHE A 19 1.03 -8.12 4.63
N ALA A 20 1.16 -6.89 5.11
CA ALA A 20 1.67 -6.61 6.44
C ALA A 20 0.51 -6.35 7.41
N PHE A 21 -0.23 -5.26 7.20
CA PHE A 21 -1.36 -4.88 8.03
C PHE A 21 -2.19 -3.80 7.33
N THR A 22 -3.41 -3.58 7.78
CA THR A 22 -4.20 -2.39 7.43
C THR A 22 -4.08 -1.34 8.51
N ARG A 23 -3.93 -0.08 8.13
CA ARG A 23 -4.07 1.07 9.02
C ARG A 23 -5.35 1.83 8.68
N ASP A 24 -6.01 2.34 9.70
CA ASP A 24 -7.06 3.33 9.51
C ASP A 24 -6.42 4.71 9.30
N SER A 25 -6.97 5.50 8.39
CA SER A 25 -6.47 6.82 8.02
C SER A 25 -7.67 7.74 7.78
N GLU A 26 -7.43 9.06 7.73
CA GLU A 26 -8.52 10.02 7.44
C GLU A 26 -9.24 9.75 6.10
N HIS A 27 -8.58 9.08 5.17
CA HIS A 27 -9.14 8.65 3.87
C HIS A 27 -9.72 7.22 3.88
N GLY A 28 -9.80 6.59 5.06
CA GLY A 28 -10.31 5.23 5.27
C GLY A 28 -9.21 4.19 5.52
N LEU A 29 -9.60 2.92 5.46
CA LEU A 29 -8.71 1.78 5.70
C LEU A 29 -7.72 1.61 4.54
N ILE A 30 -6.43 1.75 4.82
CA ILE A 30 -5.32 1.54 3.87
C ILE A 30 -4.61 0.23 4.21
N ALA A 31 -4.51 -0.67 3.25
CA ALA A 31 -3.73 -1.90 3.35
C ALA A 31 -2.27 -1.62 3.01
N VAL A 32 -1.35 -2.05 3.87
CA VAL A 32 0.10 -1.90 3.71
C VAL A 32 0.69 -3.25 3.34
N LEU A 33 1.51 -3.27 2.30
CA LEU A 33 2.24 -4.43 1.82
C LEU A 33 3.73 -4.12 1.72
N LEU A 34 4.56 -5.15 1.90
CA LEU A 34 6.01 -5.06 1.93
C LEU A 34 6.60 -5.98 0.86
N CYS A 35 7.52 -5.48 0.04
CA CYS A 35 8.28 -6.28 -0.92
C CYS A 35 9.77 -6.04 -0.69
N GLY A 36 10.37 -6.85 0.20
CA GLY A 36 11.77 -6.67 0.60
C GLY A 36 12.00 -5.30 1.23
N ASN A 37 12.71 -4.41 0.52
CA ASN A 37 12.98 -3.03 0.92
C ASN A 37 11.94 -2.01 0.45
N SER A 38 10.94 -2.43 -0.33
CA SER A 38 9.89 -1.56 -0.88
C SER A 38 8.59 -1.70 -0.08
N VAL A 39 7.86 -0.59 0.05
CA VAL A 39 6.56 -0.56 0.71
C VAL A 39 5.50 -0.13 -0.31
N ALA A 40 4.42 -0.90 -0.40
CA ALA A 40 3.24 -0.53 -1.15
C ALA A 40 2.05 -0.32 -0.22
N THR A 41 1.19 0.63 -0.56
CA THR A 41 -0.06 0.88 0.16
C THR A 41 -1.22 0.83 -0.80
N VAL A 42 -2.35 0.29 -0.36
CA VAL A 42 -3.57 0.13 -1.16
C VAL A 42 -4.72 0.77 -0.41
N ASP A 43 -5.30 1.80 -0.99
CA ASP A 43 -6.42 2.53 -0.41
C ASP A 43 -7.74 1.73 -0.55
N PRO A 44 -8.87 2.18 0.04
CA PRO A 44 -10.14 1.48 -0.08
C PRO A 44 -10.75 1.53 -1.51
N GLN A 45 -10.33 2.44 -2.40
CA GLN A 45 -10.72 2.40 -3.82
C GLN A 45 -9.90 1.40 -4.64
N GLY A 46 -8.76 0.93 -4.13
CA GLY A 46 -7.91 -0.07 -4.78
C GLY A 46 -6.73 0.53 -5.56
N GLU A 47 -6.47 1.82 -5.40
CA GLU A 47 -5.26 2.50 -5.85
C GLU A 47 -4.03 1.99 -5.10
N ILE A 48 -3.03 1.58 -5.88
CA ILE A 48 -1.77 1.07 -5.37
C ILE A 48 -0.75 2.19 -5.39
N ASN A 49 -0.20 2.51 -4.23
CA ASN A 49 0.89 3.45 -4.03
C ASN A 49 2.14 2.68 -3.58
N THR A 50 3.00 2.30 -4.53
CA THR A 50 4.31 1.63 -4.30
C THR A 50 5.44 2.60 -3.95
N SER A 51 5.14 3.90 -3.99
CA SER A 51 6.01 4.98 -3.53
C SER A 51 5.13 6.01 -2.82
N PRO A 52 4.61 5.70 -1.62
CA PRO A 52 3.91 6.71 -0.83
C PRO A 52 4.98 7.78 -0.52
N GLY A 53 4.92 8.91 -1.20
CA GLY A 53 6.01 9.87 -1.34
C GLY A 53 6.72 10.22 -0.03
N LEU A 54 7.70 9.41 0.35
CA LEU A 54 8.82 9.83 1.18
C LEU A 54 9.74 10.57 0.22
N THR A 55 9.32 11.77 -0.18
CA THR A 55 10.26 12.76 -0.69
C THR A 55 11.23 13.00 0.46
N MET A 56 12.38 12.32 0.47
CA MET A 56 13.54 12.87 1.15
C MET A 56 13.72 14.25 0.54
N ARG A 57 13.32 15.29 1.25
CA ARG A 57 13.68 16.66 0.91
C ARG A 57 15.09 16.83 1.45
N PRO A 58 16.16 16.76 0.64
CA PRO A 58 17.44 17.30 1.08
C PRO A 58 17.21 18.79 1.32
N HIS A 59 17.32 19.22 2.57
CA HIS A 59 17.46 20.62 2.91
C HIS A 59 18.85 21.04 2.43
N ASN A 60 18.91 21.75 1.30
CA ASN A 60 20.10 22.48 0.87
C ASN A 60 19.98 23.93 1.31
#